data_AF-A0A7C6DPK1-F1
#
_entry.id   AF-A0A7C6DPK1-F1
#
_cell.length_a   1.000
_cell.length_b   1.000
_cell.length_c   1.000
_cell.angle_alpha   90.00
_cell.angle_beta   90.00
_cell.angle_gamma   90.00
#
_symmetry.space_group_name_H-M   'P 1'
#
loop_
_entity.id
_entity.type
_entity.pdbx_description
1 polymer ?
#
loop_
_entity_poly.entity_id
_entity_poly.type
_entity_poly.pdbx_seq_one_letter_code
_entity_poly.pdbx_strand_id
1 'polypeptide(L)'
;MIARSIWIGAVVIVLLASTSTLPVAASPPSATNCKFVLGFKALHDLIPSIVGECLVDEHHNPLNGDGLQETTAWHGKGGLMVWRKADNWTAFTDGTNTWINGPYGLQKRPNTERFPWENAPANSTPTAAPPPVQRTPTPAPAAAAPLTLGGIDGIAVLVGADGAYLGKVSSNRFDAESVCNEFGLFGSRFSPTSVRNRFGTYGSEFGPFSAYNRFSQKPPLVVLGRTIVALLTKNNMLGGALDPDRLFAAYGCVYR
;
A
#
# COMPACT_ATOMS: atom_id res chain seq x y z
N MET A 1 85.49 -4.22 -42.99
CA MET A 1 84.23 -4.81 -43.51
C MET A 1 83.52 -5.52 -42.35
N ILE A 2 82.38 -4.93 -41.93
CA ILE A 2 81.16 -5.52 -41.35
C ILE A 2 81.28 -6.67 -40.32
N ALA A 3 80.95 -6.36 -39.05
CA ALA A 3 80.40 -7.33 -38.07
C ALA A 3 79.62 -6.56 -36.97
N ARG A 4 78.36 -6.20 -37.22
CA ARG A 4 77.11 -6.85 -36.74
C ARG A 4 76.88 -6.78 -35.22
N SER A 5 76.20 -5.69 -34.83
CA SER A 5 75.55 -5.46 -33.54
C SER A 5 74.48 -6.51 -33.24
N ILE A 6 74.47 -7.04 -32.01
CA ILE A 6 73.35 -7.79 -31.42
C ILE A 6 72.93 -7.03 -30.17
N TRP A 7 71.81 -6.30 -30.24
CA TRP A 7 71.14 -5.73 -29.08
C TRP A 7 69.98 -6.67 -28.72
N ILE A 8 70.06 -7.30 -27.55
CA ILE A 8 68.97 -8.09 -26.97
C ILE A 8 67.95 -7.10 -26.42
N GLY A 9 66.79 -6.99 -27.08
CA GLY A 9 65.68 -6.17 -26.61
C GLY A 9 65.02 -6.78 -25.39
N ALA A 10 65.01 -6.05 -24.27
CA ALA A 10 64.19 -6.39 -23.12
C ALA A 10 62.74 -5.94 -23.38
N VAL A 11 61.84 -6.90 -23.56
CA VAL A 11 60.40 -6.65 -23.66
C VAL A 11 59.84 -6.48 -22.25
N VAL A 12 59.47 -5.24 -21.90
CA VAL A 12 58.73 -4.93 -20.66
C VAL A 12 57.25 -5.17 -20.93
N ILE A 13 56.70 -6.25 -20.39
CA ILE A 13 55.26 -6.52 -20.40
C ILE A 13 54.62 -5.65 -19.32
N VAL A 14 53.93 -4.60 -19.73
CA VAL A 14 53.07 -3.79 -18.86
C VAL A 14 51.72 -4.49 -18.72
N LEU A 15 51.45 -5.09 -17.55
CA LEU A 15 50.11 -5.58 -17.19
C LEU A 15 49.19 -4.38 -16.94
N LEU A 16 48.28 -4.09 -17.88
CA LEU A 16 47.15 -3.20 -17.64
C LEU A 16 46.08 -3.95 -16.83
N ALA A 17 45.91 -3.57 -15.56
CA ALA A 17 44.77 -4.00 -14.75
C ALA A 17 43.50 -3.26 -15.22
N SER A 18 42.61 -3.96 -15.91
CA SER A 18 41.30 -3.43 -16.32
C SER A 18 40.35 -3.41 -15.12
N THR A 19 40.08 -2.23 -14.58
CA THR A 19 39.06 -2.02 -13.54
C THR A 19 37.67 -1.97 -14.18
N SER A 20 36.94 -3.08 -14.12
CA SER A 20 35.53 -3.12 -14.49
C SER A 20 34.69 -2.38 -13.45
N THR A 21 34.27 -1.16 -13.74
CA THR A 21 33.29 -0.43 -12.92
C THR A 21 31.89 -0.94 -13.27
N LEU A 22 31.25 -1.63 -12.32
CA LEU A 22 29.82 -1.94 -12.40
C LEU A 22 29.03 -0.62 -12.28
N PRO A 23 28.03 -0.37 -13.15
CA PRO A 23 27.13 0.75 -12.95
C PRO A 23 26.26 0.47 -11.72
N VAL A 24 26.40 1.33 -10.70
CA VAL A 24 25.49 1.38 -9.56
C VAL A 24 24.11 1.79 -10.09
N ALA A 25 23.10 0.95 -9.88
CA ALA A 25 21.71 1.33 -10.12
C ALA A 25 21.36 2.50 -9.20
N ALA A 26 21.02 3.65 -9.78
CA ALA A 26 20.55 4.80 -9.03
C ALA A 26 19.18 4.46 -8.41
N SER A 27 19.10 4.53 -7.08
CA SER A 27 17.82 4.52 -6.37
C SER A 27 16.95 5.70 -6.84
N PRO A 28 15.61 5.57 -6.91
CA PRO A 28 14.74 6.71 -7.17
C PRO A 28 14.97 7.79 -6.10
N PRO A 29 14.86 9.09 -6.44
CA PRO A 29 15.09 10.17 -5.50
C PRO A 29 14.11 10.03 -4.34
N SER A 30 14.63 9.64 -3.18
CA SER A 30 13.93 9.82 -1.91
C SER A 30 14.08 11.29 -1.55
N ALA A 31 12.98 12.03 -1.55
CA ALA A 31 12.99 13.44 -1.20
C ALA A 31 13.08 13.59 0.32
N THR A 32 14.30 13.53 0.85
CA THR A 32 14.58 13.53 2.29
C THR A 32 14.36 14.90 2.97
N ASN A 33 13.62 15.85 2.37
CA ASN A 33 13.44 17.20 2.94
C ASN A 33 12.07 17.85 2.70
N CYS A 34 11.16 17.24 1.96
CA CYS A 34 9.88 17.90 1.70
C CYS A 34 8.93 17.77 2.88
N LYS A 35 8.02 18.74 2.99
CA LYS A 35 7.13 18.87 4.16
C LYS A 35 5.68 19.01 3.71
N PHE A 36 4.80 18.35 4.46
CA PHE A 36 3.38 18.69 4.42
C PHE A 36 3.13 19.94 5.26
N VAL A 37 2.43 20.92 4.68
CA VAL A 37 2.06 22.16 5.36
C VAL A 37 0.54 22.34 5.35
N LEU A 38 0.02 23.10 6.31
CA LEU A 38 -1.39 23.53 6.37
C LEU A 38 -2.40 22.38 6.15
N GLY A 39 -3.25 22.50 5.13
CA GLY A 39 -4.29 21.53 4.82
C GLY A 39 -3.76 20.17 4.35
N PHE A 40 -2.58 20.14 3.74
CA PHE A 40 -1.91 18.88 3.40
C PHE A 40 -1.36 18.19 4.62
N LYS A 41 -0.79 18.94 5.57
CA LYS A 41 -0.43 18.37 6.87
C LYS A 41 -1.65 17.81 7.59
N ALA A 42 -2.75 18.56 7.64
CA ALA A 42 -3.97 18.11 8.29
C ALA A 42 -4.53 16.83 7.65
N LEU A 43 -4.53 16.75 6.31
CA LEU A 43 -5.00 15.58 5.59
C LEU A 43 -4.05 14.38 5.77
N HIS A 44 -2.73 14.60 5.73
CA HIS A 44 -1.74 13.56 6.00
C HIS A 44 -1.84 13.02 7.43
N ASP A 45 -2.00 13.88 8.44
CA ASP A 45 -2.13 13.45 9.84
C ASP A 45 -3.37 12.57 10.07
N LEU A 46 -4.43 12.74 9.26
CA LEU A 46 -5.64 11.92 9.32
C LEU A 46 -5.46 10.54 8.65
N ILE A 47 -4.64 10.45 7.59
CA ILE A 47 -4.45 9.23 6.78
C ILE A 47 -2.99 9.03 6.35
N PRO A 48 -2.02 8.96 7.28
CA PRO A 48 -0.60 9.02 6.96
C PRO A 48 -0.14 7.81 6.16
N SER A 49 -0.65 6.62 6.49
CA SER A 49 -0.34 5.38 5.77
C SER A 49 -0.95 5.30 4.36
N ILE A 50 -1.95 6.14 4.05
CA ILE A 50 -2.60 6.18 2.74
C ILE A 50 -1.92 7.15 1.80
N VAL A 51 -1.61 8.35 2.31
CA VAL A 51 -0.87 9.39 1.58
C VAL A 51 0.58 8.96 1.36
N GLY A 52 1.18 8.32 2.37
CA GLY A 52 2.57 7.89 2.33
C GLY A 52 3.53 9.07 2.44
N GLU A 53 4.77 8.83 2.02
CA GLU A 53 5.83 9.82 2.15
C GLU A 53 5.66 10.97 1.17
N CYS A 54 6.10 12.14 1.61
CA CYS A 54 6.18 13.31 0.75
C CYS A 54 7.26 13.10 -0.33
N LEU A 55 6.98 13.50 -1.57
CA LEU A 55 7.96 13.46 -2.67
C LEU A 55 8.47 14.84 -3.09
N VAL A 56 7.63 15.87 -2.99
CA VAL A 56 8.01 17.27 -3.28
C VAL A 56 7.27 18.20 -2.34
N ASP A 57 7.75 19.43 -2.18
CA ASP A 57 6.98 20.47 -1.49
C ASP A 57 5.75 20.88 -2.31
N GLU A 58 4.75 21.43 -1.64
CA GLU A 58 3.55 21.97 -2.28
C GLU A 58 3.92 22.98 -3.38
N HIS A 59 3.37 22.78 -4.56
CA HIS A 59 3.48 23.68 -5.70
C HIS A 59 2.09 24.06 -6.21
N HIS A 60 1.98 25.21 -6.88
CA HIS A 60 0.69 25.72 -7.35
C HIS A 60 0.54 25.50 -8.85
N ASN A 61 -0.63 25.03 -9.26
CA ASN A 61 -0.99 24.96 -10.66
C ASN A 61 -1.16 26.37 -11.24
N PRO A 62 -0.40 26.77 -12.27
CA PRO A 62 -0.44 28.13 -12.82
C PRO A 62 -1.77 28.47 -13.52
N LEU A 63 -2.58 27.48 -13.89
CA LEU A 63 -3.84 27.68 -14.63
C LEU A 63 -5.02 28.05 -13.72
N ASN A 64 -5.10 27.45 -12.53
CA ASN A 64 -6.25 27.61 -11.63
C ASN A 64 -5.86 27.98 -10.18
N GLY A 65 -4.56 27.96 -9.86
CA GLY A 65 -4.03 28.30 -8.54
C GLY A 65 -4.28 27.25 -7.47
N ASP A 66 -4.64 26.01 -7.84
CA ASP A 66 -4.75 24.90 -6.89
C ASP A 66 -3.37 24.52 -6.37
N GLY A 67 -3.29 24.19 -5.07
CA GLY A 67 -2.09 23.61 -4.46
C GLY A 67 -2.03 22.13 -4.80
N LEU A 68 -0.86 21.62 -5.17
CA LEU A 68 -0.60 20.25 -5.57
C LEU A 68 0.62 19.74 -4.79
N GLN A 69 0.58 18.48 -4.35
CA GLN A 69 1.73 17.84 -3.75
C GLN A 69 1.73 16.34 -4.03
N GLU A 70 2.79 15.87 -4.67
CA GLU A 70 3.02 14.46 -4.97
C GLU A 70 3.56 13.72 -3.73
N THR A 71 3.09 12.49 -3.58
CA THR A 71 3.36 11.61 -2.43
C THR A 71 3.54 10.19 -2.93
N THR A 72 4.04 9.28 -2.10
CA THR A 72 4.27 7.89 -2.54
C THR A 72 2.97 7.10 -2.72
N ALA A 73 1.90 7.48 -2.02
CA ALA A 73 0.72 6.66 -1.74
C ALA A 73 1.07 5.31 -1.05
N TRP A 74 0.06 4.67 -0.46
CA TRP A 74 0.20 3.37 0.19
C TRP A 74 0.74 2.26 -0.74
N HIS A 75 0.43 2.33 -2.04
CA HIS A 75 0.86 1.34 -3.03
C HIS A 75 2.20 1.68 -3.70
N GLY A 76 2.85 2.79 -3.32
CA GLY A 76 4.15 3.20 -3.87
C GLY A 76 4.16 3.54 -5.35
N LYS A 77 2.99 3.77 -5.97
CA LYS A 77 2.87 4.15 -7.40
C LYS A 77 2.58 5.64 -7.59
N GLY A 78 2.72 6.43 -6.52
CA GLY A 78 2.41 7.85 -6.51
C GLY A 78 0.98 8.12 -6.08
N GLY A 79 0.79 9.21 -5.35
CA GLY A 79 -0.50 9.79 -5.03
C GLY A 79 -0.40 11.31 -5.06
N LEU A 80 -1.53 11.97 -5.21
CA LEU A 80 -1.59 13.42 -5.37
C LEU A 80 -2.50 14.04 -4.32
N MET A 81 -1.94 14.94 -3.51
CA MET A 81 -2.71 15.85 -2.68
C MET A 81 -3.05 17.09 -3.49
N VAL A 82 -4.28 17.56 -3.35
CA VAL A 82 -4.82 18.71 -4.07
C VAL A 82 -5.57 19.60 -3.09
N TRP A 83 -5.16 20.85 -2.97
CA TRP A 83 -5.92 21.90 -2.31
C TRP A 83 -6.60 22.73 -3.39
N ARG A 84 -7.92 22.73 -3.38
CA ARG A 84 -8.69 23.46 -4.39
C ARG A 84 -8.94 24.87 -3.92
N LYS A 85 -8.49 25.85 -4.70
CA LYS A 85 -8.65 27.27 -4.38
C LYS A 85 -10.11 27.71 -4.40
N ALA A 86 -10.93 27.07 -5.23
CA ALA A 86 -12.33 27.43 -5.45
C ALA A 86 -13.21 27.22 -4.21
N ASP A 87 -12.91 26.19 -3.40
CA ASP A 87 -13.73 25.83 -2.23
C ASP A 87 -12.92 25.51 -0.96
N ASN A 88 -11.62 25.77 -1.00
CA ASN A 88 -10.71 25.64 0.13
C ASN A 88 -10.67 24.23 0.74
N TRP A 89 -10.97 23.19 -0.04
CA TRP A 89 -10.89 21.81 0.41
C TRP A 89 -9.59 21.15 0.00
N THR A 90 -9.05 20.33 0.90
CA THR A 90 -7.97 19.40 0.58
C THR A 90 -8.50 18.02 0.25
N ALA A 91 -7.92 17.43 -0.79
CA ALA A 91 -8.18 16.07 -1.19
C ALA A 91 -6.87 15.33 -1.46
N PHE A 92 -6.91 14.02 -1.38
CA PHE A 92 -5.84 13.12 -1.80
C PHE A 92 -6.42 12.09 -2.75
N THR A 93 -5.73 11.77 -3.84
CA THR A 93 -6.09 10.69 -4.76
C THR A 93 -4.95 9.70 -4.92
N ASP A 94 -5.28 8.41 -4.86
CA ASP A 94 -4.37 7.30 -5.17
C ASP A 94 -4.48 6.86 -6.65
N GLY A 95 -5.16 7.68 -7.47
CA GLY A 95 -5.49 7.36 -8.86
C GLY A 95 -6.82 6.61 -9.03
N THR A 96 -7.36 5.97 -7.99
CA THR A 96 -8.65 5.24 -8.05
C THR A 96 -9.70 5.83 -7.13
N ASN A 97 -9.31 6.22 -5.93
CA ASN A 97 -10.16 6.76 -4.90
C ASN A 97 -9.69 8.16 -4.50
N THR A 98 -10.64 8.99 -4.10
CA THR A 98 -10.38 10.32 -3.54
C THR A 98 -10.80 10.33 -2.06
N TRP A 99 -9.91 10.81 -1.22
CA TRP A 99 -10.19 11.18 0.18
C TRP A 99 -10.26 12.69 0.25
N ILE A 100 -11.39 13.24 0.67
CA ILE A 100 -11.63 14.68 0.71
C ILE A 100 -11.98 15.12 2.12
N ASN A 101 -11.34 16.19 2.59
CA ASN A 101 -11.64 16.82 3.86
C ASN A 101 -12.67 17.94 3.63
N GLY A 102 -13.95 17.58 3.74
CA GLY A 102 -15.08 18.46 3.46
C GLY A 102 -15.85 18.89 4.72
N PRO A 103 -17.07 19.43 4.57
CA PRO A 103 -17.88 19.96 5.68
C PRO A 103 -18.32 18.88 6.70
N TYR A 104 -18.27 17.61 6.33
CA TYR A 104 -18.58 16.47 7.20
C TYR A 104 -17.32 15.72 7.66
N GLY A 105 -16.15 16.35 7.54
CA GLY A 105 -14.85 15.74 7.83
C GLY A 105 -14.32 14.89 6.66
N LEU A 106 -13.40 13.99 6.97
CA LEU A 106 -12.73 13.15 5.97
C LEU A 106 -13.67 12.07 5.41
N GLN A 107 -13.98 12.16 4.13
CA GLN A 107 -14.81 11.19 3.42
C GLN A 107 -14.03 10.58 2.24
N LYS A 108 -14.26 9.28 1.97
CA LYS A 108 -13.69 8.55 0.83
C LYS A 108 -14.77 8.30 -0.21
N ARG A 109 -14.42 8.46 -1.49
CA ARG A 109 -15.25 8.04 -2.62
C ARG A 109 -14.40 7.52 -3.78
N PRO A 110 -14.96 6.70 -4.68
CA PRO A 110 -14.34 6.41 -5.97
C PRO A 110 -14.18 7.68 -6.80
N ASN A 111 -13.16 7.76 -7.65
CA ASN A 111 -12.94 8.90 -8.54
C ASN A 111 -14.06 9.10 -9.57
N THR A 112 -14.83 8.04 -9.83
CA THR A 112 -15.99 8.04 -10.74
C THR A 112 -17.24 8.67 -10.13
N GLU A 113 -17.22 8.99 -8.84
CA GLU A 113 -18.37 9.53 -8.11
C GLU A 113 -18.00 10.86 -7.44
N ARG A 114 -18.99 11.73 -7.20
CA ARG A 114 -18.85 12.98 -6.45
C ARG A 114 -19.91 13.03 -5.36
N PHE A 115 -19.57 13.58 -4.20
CA PHE A 115 -20.62 13.84 -3.22
C PHE A 115 -21.53 14.98 -3.69
N PRO A 116 -22.83 14.95 -3.35
CA PRO A 116 -23.77 16.01 -3.75
C PRO A 116 -23.32 17.43 -3.32
N TRP A 117 -22.64 17.53 -2.18
CA TRP A 117 -22.16 18.80 -1.63
C TRP A 117 -20.90 19.33 -2.32
N GLU A 118 -20.22 18.55 -3.16
CA GLU A 118 -18.99 19.02 -3.81
C GLU A 118 -19.18 19.99 -4.97
N ASN A 119 -20.40 20.02 -5.51
CA ASN A 119 -20.76 20.94 -6.58
C ASN A 119 -21.43 22.20 -6.02
N ALA A 120 -21.57 22.31 -4.69
CA ALA A 120 -22.16 23.46 -4.04
C ALA A 120 -21.09 24.54 -3.78
N PRO A 121 -21.40 25.84 -3.96
CA PRO A 121 -20.44 26.90 -3.66
C PRO A 121 -20.06 26.89 -2.19
N ALA A 122 -18.80 27.22 -1.89
CA ALA A 122 -18.19 27.16 -0.54
C ALA A 122 -18.92 27.98 0.55
N ASN A 123 -19.82 28.89 0.14
CA ASN A 123 -20.65 29.71 1.01
C ASN A 123 -22.11 29.23 1.14
N SER A 124 -22.41 28.01 0.70
CA SER A 124 -23.68 27.39 1.02
C SER A 124 -23.65 27.02 2.49
N THR A 125 -24.34 27.79 3.33
CA THR A 125 -24.68 27.32 4.68
C THR A 125 -25.31 25.94 4.51
N PRO A 126 -24.83 24.89 5.21
CA PRO A 126 -25.41 23.58 5.06
C PRO A 126 -26.88 23.69 5.49
N THR A 127 -27.79 23.60 4.53
CA THR A 127 -29.19 23.27 4.81
C THR A 127 -29.14 22.08 5.74
N ALA A 128 -29.74 22.24 6.92
CA ALA A 128 -29.72 21.27 8.00
C ALA A 128 -29.78 19.87 7.42
N ALA A 129 -28.81 19.03 7.82
CA ALA A 129 -28.77 17.63 7.44
C ALA A 129 -30.21 17.10 7.50
N PRO A 130 -30.71 16.42 6.45
CA PRO A 130 -32.02 15.79 6.53
C PRO A 130 -32.05 15.04 7.86
N PRO A 131 -33.14 15.15 8.65
CA PRO A 131 -33.22 14.49 9.94
C PRO A 131 -32.72 13.08 9.73
N PRO A 132 -31.79 12.59 10.58
CA PRO A 132 -31.12 11.32 10.35
C PRO A 132 -32.23 10.36 10.00
N VAL A 133 -32.22 9.84 8.76
CA VAL A 133 -33.22 8.86 8.34
C VAL A 133 -33.23 7.89 9.48
N GLN A 134 -34.34 7.82 10.22
CA GLN A 134 -34.46 6.93 11.34
C GLN A 134 -34.20 5.58 10.74
N ARG A 135 -32.97 5.10 10.89
CA ARG A 135 -32.63 3.72 10.64
C ARG A 135 -33.60 3.04 11.58
N THR A 136 -34.63 2.41 11.01
CA THR A 136 -35.38 1.35 11.68
C THR A 136 -34.36 0.63 12.53
N PRO A 137 -34.55 0.56 13.86
CA PRO A 137 -33.47 0.36 14.83
C PRO A 137 -32.56 -0.71 14.26
N THR A 138 -31.44 -0.26 13.67
CA THR A 138 -30.38 -1.18 13.32
C THR A 138 -30.03 -1.70 14.70
N PRO A 139 -30.24 -3.00 14.96
CA PRO A 139 -30.12 -3.51 16.31
C PRO A 139 -28.80 -2.97 16.85
N ALA A 140 -28.88 -2.36 18.04
CA ALA A 140 -27.75 -1.79 18.77
C ALA A 140 -26.50 -2.63 18.47
N PRO A 141 -25.35 -2.01 18.12
CA PRO A 141 -24.20 -2.73 17.57
C PRO A 141 -24.01 -3.96 18.43
N ALA A 142 -24.41 -5.11 17.89
CA ALA A 142 -24.28 -6.36 18.58
C ALA A 142 -22.79 -6.42 18.86
N ALA A 143 -22.45 -6.49 20.14
CA ALA A 143 -21.12 -6.71 20.64
C ALA A 143 -20.31 -7.48 19.60
N ALA A 144 -19.29 -6.85 19.00
CA ALA A 144 -18.36 -7.43 18.04
C ALA A 144 -18.95 -8.66 17.33
N ALA A 145 -19.80 -8.46 16.32
CA ALA A 145 -20.20 -9.58 15.45
C ALA A 145 -18.90 -10.34 15.09
N PRO A 146 -18.82 -11.66 15.37
CA PRO A 146 -17.57 -12.38 15.23
C PRO A 146 -17.10 -12.21 13.79
N LEU A 147 -15.80 -12.01 13.60
CA LEU A 147 -15.19 -11.99 12.28
C LEU A 147 -15.59 -13.27 11.56
N THR A 148 -16.49 -13.15 10.58
CA THR A 148 -16.88 -14.28 9.75
C THR A 148 -15.99 -14.29 8.53
N LEU A 149 -15.50 -15.47 8.17
CA LEU A 149 -14.65 -15.63 6.98
C LEU A 149 -15.40 -15.21 5.70
N GLY A 150 -16.70 -15.47 5.61
CA GLY A 150 -17.52 -14.96 4.50
C GLY A 150 -17.70 -13.44 4.51
N GLY A 151 -17.70 -12.81 5.69
CA GLY A 151 -17.86 -11.37 5.84
C GLY A 151 -16.62 -10.54 5.50
N ILE A 152 -15.47 -11.19 5.23
CA ILE A 152 -14.24 -10.52 4.77
C ILE A 152 -13.88 -10.90 3.32
N ASP A 153 -14.66 -11.78 2.69
CA ASP A 153 -14.42 -12.28 1.33
C ASP A 153 -14.60 -11.18 0.28
N GLY A 154 -13.58 -10.96 -0.53
CA GLY A 154 -13.55 -9.97 -1.62
C GLY A 154 -13.45 -8.51 -1.17
N ILE A 155 -13.57 -8.24 0.14
CA ILE A 155 -13.62 -6.88 0.69
C ILE A 155 -12.44 -6.55 1.62
N ALA A 156 -11.82 -7.57 2.24
CA ALA A 156 -10.61 -7.39 3.03
C ALA A 156 -9.36 -7.61 2.19
N VAL A 157 -8.24 -7.06 2.66
CA VAL A 157 -6.92 -7.21 2.04
C VAL A 157 -5.91 -7.70 3.06
N LEU A 158 -4.89 -8.41 2.58
CA LEU A 158 -3.72 -8.75 3.36
C LEU A 158 -2.64 -7.69 3.18
N VAL A 159 -2.06 -7.26 4.29
CA VAL A 159 -0.96 -6.31 4.31
C VAL A 159 0.14 -6.86 5.21
N GLY A 160 1.38 -6.96 4.73
CA GLY A 160 2.52 -7.33 5.55
C GLY A 160 2.74 -6.31 6.66
N ALA A 161 3.35 -6.72 7.76
CA ALA A 161 3.69 -5.77 8.84
C ALA A 161 4.76 -4.74 8.43
N ASP A 162 5.41 -4.95 7.29
CA ASP A 162 6.28 -4.03 6.57
C ASP A 162 5.51 -3.06 5.64
N GLY A 163 4.18 -3.16 5.60
CA GLY A 163 3.31 -2.36 4.73
C GLY A 163 3.11 -2.94 3.33
N ALA A 164 3.73 -4.07 2.99
CA ALA A 164 3.60 -4.67 1.67
C ALA A 164 2.16 -5.14 1.41
N TYR A 165 1.60 -4.83 0.25
CA TYR A 165 0.31 -5.38 -0.15
C TYR A 165 0.46 -6.86 -0.55
N LEU A 166 -0.34 -7.74 0.07
CA LEU A 166 -0.27 -9.20 -0.11
C LEU A 166 -1.54 -9.78 -0.73
N GLY A 167 -2.38 -8.93 -1.34
CA GLY A 167 -3.55 -9.33 -2.11
C GLY A 167 -4.89 -9.20 -1.38
N LYS A 168 -5.97 -9.41 -2.13
CA LYS A 168 -7.34 -9.45 -1.62
C LYS A 168 -7.62 -10.78 -0.95
N VAL A 169 -8.23 -10.72 0.23
CA VAL A 169 -8.79 -11.86 0.93
C VAL A 169 -10.06 -12.29 0.19
N SER A 170 -9.87 -13.01 -0.91
CA SER A 170 -10.93 -13.36 -1.87
C SER A 170 -10.91 -14.84 -2.19
N SER A 171 -12.07 -15.50 -2.17
CA SER A 171 -12.26 -16.90 -2.60
C SER A 171 -12.27 -17.06 -4.12
N ASN A 172 -12.42 -15.96 -4.87
CA ASN A 172 -12.47 -15.97 -6.33
C ASN A 172 -11.09 -16.25 -6.94
N ARG A 173 -10.87 -17.48 -7.40
CA ARG A 173 -9.61 -17.95 -8.00
C ARG A 173 -9.25 -17.28 -9.32
N PHE A 174 -10.20 -16.61 -9.96
CA PHE A 174 -9.99 -15.92 -11.24
C PHE A 174 -9.64 -14.44 -11.06
N ASP A 175 -9.79 -13.89 -9.86
CA ASP A 175 -9.34 -12.53 -9.55
C ASP A 175 -7.80 -12.51 -9.48
N ALA A 176 -7.18 -11.62 -10.25
CA ALA A 176 -5.72 -11.46 -10.28
C ALA A 176 -5.13 -11.05 -8.93
N GLU A 177 -5.92 -10.38 -8.08
CA GLU A 177 -5.52 -9.94 -6.76
C GLU A 177 -5.86 -10.95 -5.65
N SER A 178 -6.59 -12.03 -5.95
CA SER A 178 -7.03 -12.99 -4.94
C SER A 178 -5.88 -13.84 -4.38
N VAL A 179 -5.88 -13.99 -3.06
CA VAL A 179 -5.03 -14.95 -2.34
C VAL A 179 -5.35 -16.42 -2.64
N CYS A 180 -6.47 -16.71 -3.29
CA CYS A 180 -6.85 -18.05 -3.75
C CYS A 180 -6.53 -18.29 -5.24
N ASN A 181 -6.04 -17.29 -5.97
CA ASN A 181 -5.59 -17.46 -7.35
C ASN A 181 -4.17 -18.08 -7.39
N GLU A 182 -4.09 -19.37 -7.68
CA GLU A 182 -2.84 -20.13 -7.67
C GLU A 182 -1.84 -19.75 -8.77
N PHE A 183 -2.32 -19.11 -9.82
CA PHE A 183 -1.51 -18.57 -10.91
C PHE A 183 -1.24 -17.07 -10.72
N GLY A 184 -1.94 -16.44 -9.77
CA GLY A 184 -1.85 -15.01 -9.47
C GLY A 184 -0.67 -14.66 -8.57
N LEU A 185 -0.31 -13.38 -8.57
CA LEU A 185 0.82 -12.86 -7.80
C LEU A 185 0.65 -13.06 -6.29
N PHE A 186 -0.58 -13.04 -5.76
CA PHE A 186 -0.83 -13.08 -4.32
C PHE A 186 -1.31 -14.42 -3.78
N GLY A 187 -1.75 -15.32 -4.65
CA GLY A 187 -2.18 -16.67 -4.28
C GLY A 187 -1.18 -17.77 -4.65
N SER A 188 -0.28 -17.53 -5.60
CA SER A 188 0.68 -18.55 -6.07
C SER A 188 1.65 -19.04 -4.99
N ARG A 189 1.98 -20.33 -5.01
CA ARG A 189 3.00 -20.95 -4.13
C ARG A 189 4.42 -20.49 -4.42
N PHE A 190 4.64 -19.89 -5.58
CA PHE A 190 5.96 -19.54 -6.08
C PHE A 190 6.21 -18.04 -6.03
N SER A 191 5.17 -17.24 -5.78
CA SER A 191 5.30 -15.80 -5.72
C SER A 191 5.96 -15.34 -4.41
N PRO A 192 6.89 -14.38 -4.44
CA PRO A 192 7.49 -13.82 -3.22
C PRO A 192 6.52 -13.00 -2.36
N THR A 193 5.45 -12.44 -2.94
CA THR A 193 4.43 -11.62 -2.25
C THR A 193 3.23 -12.44 -1.74
N SER A 194 3.24 -13.76 -1.98
CA SER A 194 2.18 -14.65 -1.55
C SER A 194 2.47 -15.21 -0.17
N VAL A 195 1.48 -15.09 0.73
CA VAL A 195 1.51 -15.76 2.04
C VAL A 195 1.46 -17.29 1.92
N ARG A 196 1.18 -17.82 0.72
CA ARG A 196 1.12 -19.26 0.42
C ARG A 196 2.46 -19.81 -0.10
N ASN A 197 3.46 -18.96 -0.28
CA ASN A 197 4.81 -19.39 -0.62
C ASN A 197 5.59 -19.77 0.65
N ARG A 198 5.75 -21.07 0.88
CA ARG A 198 6.49 -21.65 2.02
C ARG A 198 7.97 -21.27 2.09
N PHE A 199 8.53 -20.75 1.00
CA PHE A 199 9.91 -20.25 0.93
C PHE A 199 9.97 -18.73 0.90
N GLY A 200 8.81 -18.06 0.90
CA GLY A 200 8.69 -16.61 0.82
C GLY A 200 8.72 -15.93 2.19
N THR A 201 8.86 -14.60 2.14
CA THR A 201 8.92 -13.73 3.33
C THR A 201 7.67 -13.83 4.21
N TYR A 202 6.50 -13.96 3.58
CA TYR A 202 5.19 -13.89 4.25
C TYR A 202 4.54 -15.26 4.50
N GLY A 203 5.10 -16.34 3.96
CA GLY A 203 4.53 -17.69 3.99
C GLY A 203 5.43 -18.78 4.58
N SER A 204 6.70 -18.49 4.88
CA SER A 204 7.66 -19.47 5.41
C SER A 204 7.52 -19.74 6.91
N GLU A 205 8.02 -20.87 7.41
CA GLU A 205 7.95 -21.19 8.85
C GLU A 205 8.91 -20.34 9.71
N PHE A 206 9.86 -19.64 9.07
CA PHE A 206 10.94 -18.92 9.75
C PHE A 206 10.93 -17.41 9.48
N GLY A 207 10.17 -16.94 8.48
CA GLY A 207 10.15 -15.53 8.08
C GLY A 207 9.69 -14.61 9.20
N PRO A 208 10.33 -13.43 9.41
CA PRO A 208 9.96 -12.49 10.46
C PRO A 208 8.58 -11.86 10.22
N PHE A 209 8.12 -11.81 8.96
CA PHE A 209 6.81 -11.27 8.56
C PHE A 209 5.83 -12.37 8.14
N SER A 210 6.09 -13.62 8.50
CA SER A 210 5.33 -14.75 7.99
C SER A 210 4.09 -15.06 8.79
N ALA A 211 3.01 -15.37 8.08
CA ALA A 211 1.79 -15.93 8.67
C ALA A 211 2.01 -17.34 9.26
N TYR A 212 3.02 -18.08 8.78
CA TYR A 212 3.28 -19.47 9.18
C TYR A 212 4.37 -19.61 10.26
N ASN A 213 5.10 -18.53 10.56
CA ASN A 213 6.06 -18.54 11.65
C ASN A 213 5.36 -18.37 13.00
N ARG A 214 5.37 -19.44 13.81
CA ARG A 214 4.73 -19.48 15.15
C ARG A 214 5.36 -18.55 16.18
N PHE A 215 6.52 -17.97 15.88
CA PHE A 215 7.24 -17.03 16.74
C PHE A 215 7.30 -15.62 16.17
N SER A 216 6.75 -15.38 14.97
CA SER A 216 6.69 -14.03 14.41
C SER A 216 5.79 -13.14 15.26
N GLN A 217 6.29 -11.95 15.61
CA GLN A 217 5.53 -10.88 16.27
C GLN A 217 5.00 -9.84 15.29
N LYS A 218 5.30 -10.01 13.99
CA LYS A 218 4.95 -9.08 12.93
C LYS A 218 4.28 -9.83 11.76
N PRO A 219 3.23 -10.63 12.01
CA PRO A 219 2.57 -11.37 10.94
C PRO A 219 1.79 -10.42 10.01
N PRO A 220 1.33 -10.91 8.86
CA PRO A 220 0.44 -10.16 8.00
C PRO A 220 -0.85 -9.75 8.71
N LEU A 221 -1.33 -8.56 8.38
CA LEU A 221 -2.55 -7.94 8.88
C LEU A 221 -3.70 -8.22 7.91
N VAL A 222 -4.86 -8.54 8.45
CA VAL A 222 -6.12 -8.57 7.70
C VAL A 222 -6.80 -7.21 7.90
N VAL A 223 -6.96 -6.46 6.81
CA VAL A 223 -7.47 -5.09 6.85
C VAL A 223 -8.80 -5.01 6.12
N LEU A 224 -9.81 -4.51 6.81
CA LEU A 224 -11.11 -4.17 6.22
C LEU A 224 -11.27 -2.66 6.19
N GLY A 225 -11.20 -2.07 5.00
CA GLY A 225 -11.19 -0.62 4.82
C GLY A 225 -9.96 0.02 5.46
N ARG A 226 -10.09 0.54 6.68
CA ARG A 226 -9.01 1.17 7.48
C ARG A 226 -8.77 0.48 8.83
N THR A 227 -9.50 -0.58 9.11
CA THR A 227 -9.46 -1.26 10.40
C THR A 227 -8.71 -2.57 10.24
N ILE A 228 -7.70 -2.79 11.09
CA ILE A 228 -7.11 -4.11 11.26
C ILE A 228 -8.13 -4.95 11.99
N VAL A 229 -8.65 -5.96 11.30
CA VAL A 229 -9.70 -6.82 11.82
C VAL A 229 -9.13 -8.12 12.37
N ALA A 230 -7.98 -8.58 11.88
CA ALA A 230 -7.28 -9.74 12.43
C ALA A 230 -5.78 -9.72 12.09
N LEU A 231 -5.01 -10.57 12.75
CA LEU A 231 -3.63 -10.92 12.40
C LEU A 231 -3.63 -12.29 11.72
N LEU A 232 -3.23 -12.38 10.45
CA LEU A 232 -3.11 -13.67 9.77
C LEU A 232 -1.87 -14.40 10.28
N THR A 233 -2.01 -15.33 11.24
CA THR A 233 -0.86 -15.93 11.91
C THR A 233 -1.12 -17.31 12.50
N LYS A 234 -0.07 -18.14 12.52
CA LYS A 234 0.06 -19.38 13.31
C LYS A 234 0.57 -19.14 14.73
N ASN A 235 1.04 -17.93 15.06
CA ASN A 235 1.45 -17.58 16.41
C ASN A 235 0.21 -17.34 17.29
N ASN A 236 -0.15 -18.34 18.08
CA ASN A 236 -1.31 -18.31 18.98
C ASN A 236 -1.11 -17.42 20.23
N MET A 237 0.10 -16.86 20.45
CA MET A 237 0.34 -15.91 21.53
C MET A 237 -0.13 -14.49 21.18
N LEU A 238 -0.39 -14.21 19.91
CA LEU A 238 -0.90 -12.92 19.45
C LEU A 238 -2.44 -12.87 19.55
N GLY A 239 -2.97 -11.81 20.15
CA GLY A 239 -4.40 -11.56 20.22
C GLY A 239 -4.99 -11.27 18.83
N GLY A 240 -6.19 -11.77 18.55
CA GLY A 240 -6.87 -11.55 17.26
C GLY A 240 -6.29 -12.35 16.08
N ALA A 241 -5.65 -13.49 16.36
CA ALA A 241 -5.09 -14.37 15.34
C ALA A 241 -6.18 -15.03 14.48
N LEU A 242 -6.07 -14.86 13.17
CA LEU A 242 -6.75 -15.64 12.14
C LEU A 242 -5.75 -16.68 11.60
N ASP A 243 -6.05 -17.96 11.84
CA ASP A 243 -5.21 -19.03 11.33
C ASP A 243 -5.26 -19.08 9.79
N PRO A 244 -4.12 -19.03 9.08
CA PRO A 244 -4.09 -19.01 7.63
C PRO A 244 -4.69 -20.27 6.99
N ASP A 245 -4.51 -21.44 7.60
CA ASP A 245 -5.08 -22.68 7.06
C ASP A 245 -6.60 -22.70 7.21
N ARG A 246 -7.14 -22.09 8.28
CA ARG A 246 -8.60 -21.94 8.43
C ARG A 246 -9.18 -21.01 7.38
N LEU A 247 -8.51 -19.90 7.08
CA LEU A 247 -8.91 -18.99 6.01
C LEU A 247 -8.97 -19.73 4.66
N PHE A 248 -7.90 -20.42 4.29
CA PHE A 248 -7.82 -21.09 2.99
C PHE A 248 -8.72 -22.33 2.88
N ALA A 249 -8.92 -23.06 3.98
CA ALA A 249 -9.90 -24.16 4.02
C ALA A 249 -11.33 -23.64 3.82
N ALA A 250 -11.70 -22.53 4.46
CA ALA A 250 -13.03 -21.94 4.30
C ALA A 250 -13.28 -21.45 2.87
N TYR A 251 -12.27 -20.93 2.20
CA TYR A 251 -12.37 -20.51 0.80
C TYR A 251 -12.21 -21.66 -0.20
N GLY A 252 -12.05 -22.89 0.30
CA GLY A 252 -11.86 -24.08 -0.51
C GLY A 252 -10.55 -24.09 -1.30
N CYS A 253 -9.65 -23.13 -1.10
CA CYS A 253 -8.45 -22.94 -1.90
C CYS A 253 -7.21 -23.59 -1.28
N VAL A 254 -7.36 -24.76 -0.67
CA VAL A 254 -6.24 -25.58 -0.16
C VAL A 254 -5.51 -26.23 -1.35
N TYR A 255 -4.18 -26.17 -1.34
CA TYR A 255 -3.39 -26.93 -2.32
C TYR A 255 -3.48 -28.42 -1.98
N ARG A 256 -3.90 -29.24 -2.96
CA ARG A 256 -3.76 -30.69 -2.89
C ARG A 256 -2.34 -31.10 -3.20
#